data_AF-A0A926Q0A5-F1
#
_entry.id   AF-A0A926Q0A5-F1
#
_cell.length_a   1.000
_cell.length_b   1.000
_cell.length_c   1.000
_cell.angle_alpha   90.00
_cell.angle_beta   90.00
_cell.angle_gamma   90.00
#
_symmetry.space_group_name_H-M   'P 1'
#
loop_
_entity.id
_entity.type
_entity.pdbx_description
1 polymer ?
#
loop_
_entity_poly.entity_id
_entity_poly.type
_entity_poly.pdbx_seq_one_letter_code
_entity_poly.pdbx_strand_id
1 'polypeptide(L)'
;MGIRPQWKTSFFYGVVSLMLGTGLLGGRAIAVDDETVLLLTDPLEIQSLNLPEERQQLINQGVVTPETISQTGLTVPSLWWAQQQYGGNLLEYWFAFPGREDVPPRVDLLVNQQVWNNTDYLAQYGFLLRFGRVSEEFGYSTRVFNGRGELLGAYICPSNAPTCRIFLSPATPNAFLNPLAPLITPATSP
;
A
#
# COMPACT_ATOMS: atom_id res chain seq x y z
N MET A 1 52.55 -17.47 25.77
CA MET A 1 52.49 -18.80 26.43
C MET A 1 51.11 -18.92 27.03
N GLY A 2 50.12 -19.63 26.46
CA GLY A 2 50.18 -20.81 25.62
C GLY A 2 49.90 -22.05 26.46
N ILE A 3 48.67 -22.22 26.95
CA ILE A 3 48.21 -23.47 27.57
C ILE A 3 46.74 -23.72 27.15
N ARG A 4 46.55 -24.65 26.21
CA ARG A 4 45.33 -25.46 26.08
C ARG A 4 45.54 -26.74 26.89
N PRO A 5 44.49 -27.31 27.50
CA PRO A 5 44.11 -28.68 27.10
C PRO A 5 42.58 -28.86 26.98
N GLN A 6 42.11 -29.44 25.87
CA GLN A 6 41.71 -30.86 25.74
C GLN A 6 40.42 -31.18 26.51
N TRP A 7 39.27 -31.06 25.84
CA TRP A 7 38.02 -31.72 26.24
C TRP A 7 37.52 -32.59 25.10
N LYS A 8 37.03 -33.76 25.53
CA LYS A 8 36.97 -35.03 24.82
C LYS A 8 35.93 -35.06 23.70
N THR A 9 36.30 -35.75 22.63
CA THR A 9 35.40 -36.37 21.65
C THR A 9 34.49 -37.38 22.33
N SER A 10 33.19 -37.33 22.04
CA SER A 10 32.31 -38.50 22.12
C SER A 10 31.21 -38.34 21.07
N PHE A 11 31.33 -39.17 20.04
CA PHE A 11 30.27 -39.51 19.10
C PHE A 11 29.15 -40.23 19.87
N PHE A 12 27.89 -39.84 19.63
CA PHE A 12 26.77 -40.74 19.82
C PHE A 12 25.85 -40.66 18.60
N TYR A 13 25.74 -41.82 17.94
CA TYR A 13 24.76 -42.11 16.92
C TYR A 13 23.35 -42.04 17.52
N GLY A 14 22.44 -41.39 16.81
CA GLY A 14 21.03 -41.36 17.15
C GLY A 14 20.20 -41.06 15.91
N VAL A 15 20.12 -42.02 14.99
CA VAL A 15 19.14 -42.00 13.90
C VAL A 15 17.80 -42.37 14.51
N VAL A 16 16.91 -41.39 14.67
CA VAL A 16 15.48 -41.65 14.86
C VAL A 16 14.78 -41.09 13.63
N SER A 17 14.60 -41.97 12.64
CA SER A 17 13.63 -41.76 11.57
C SER A 17 12.23 -41.88 12.16
N LEU A 18 11.48 -40.78 12.16
CA LEU A 18 10.03 -40.79 12.32
C LEU A 18 9.44 -40.32 11.00
N MET A 19 9.19 -41.30 10.13
CA MET A 19 8.30 -41.16 8.98
C MET A 19 6.87 -41.25 9.51
N LEU A 20 6.06 -40.22 9.27
CA LEU A 20 4.71 -40.31 8.68
C LEU A 20 3.97 -38.98 8.88
N GLY A 21 3.52 -38.41 7.77
CA GLY A 21 2.60 -37.28 7.78
C GLY A 21 2.82 -36.32 6.62
N THR A 22 2.79 -36.81 5.38
CA THR A 22 2.56 -35.95 4.21
C THR A 22 1.14 -35.40 4.26
N GLY A 23 0.95 -34.36 5.07
CA GLY A 23 -0.15 -33.41 4.91
C GLY A 23 0.35 -32.29 4.01
N LEU A 24 0.15 -32.42 2.70
CA LEU A 24 0.30 -31.31 1.75
C LEU A 24 -0.80 -30.29 2.04
N LEU A 25 -0.57 -29.42 3.02
CA LEU A 25 -1.19 -28.12 3.11
C LEU A 25 -0.07 -27.08 3.07
N GLY A 26 0.66 -27.07 1.95
CA GLY A 26 1.53 -25.97 1.57
C GLY A 26 0.67 -24.80 1.10
N GLY A 27 -0.14 -24.23 1.99
CA GLY A 27 -0.63 -22.88 1.78
C GLY A 27 0.61 -21.98 1.72
N ARG A 28 0.99 -21.53 0.52
CA ARG A 28 1.95 -20.44 0.40
C ARG A 28 1.28 -19.23 1.03
N ALA A 29 1.60 -18.94 2.30
CA ALA A 29 1.40 -17.61 2.82
C ALA A 29 2.21 -16.69 1.90
N ILE A 30 1.54 -15.80 1.17
CA ILE A 30 2.21 -14.72 0.46
C ILE A 30 2.80 -13.85 1.56
N ALA A 31 4.13 -13.93 1.74
CA ALA A 31 4.81 -12.98 2.61
C ALA A 31 4.55 -11.59 2.01
N VAL A 32 3.79 -10.77 2.74
CA VAL A 32 3.63 -9.35 2.43
C VAL A 32 4.97 -8.69 2.75
N ASP A 33 5.56 -8.01 1.77
CA ASP A 33 6.81 -7.27 1.93
C ASP A 33 6.62 -6.07 2.87
N ASP A 34 7.72 -5.65 3.50
CA ASP A 34 7.72 -4.60 4.52
C ASP A 34 7.22 -3.26 3.97
N GLU A 35 7.52 -2.96 2.69
CA GLU A 35 7.03 -1.79 1.97
C GLU A 35 5.49 -1.78 1.88
N THR A 36 4.88 -2.91 1.51
CA THR A 36 3.43 -3.07 1.49
C THR A 36 2.83 -2.93 2.90
N VAL A 37 3.45 -3.51 3.93
CA VAL A 37 2.97 -3.39 5.31
C VAL A 37 2.99 -1.92 5.76
N LEU A 38 4.09 -1.22 5.50
CA LEU A 38 4.25 0.20 5.79
C LEU A 38 3.16 1.03 5.11
N LEU A 39 2.95 0.84 3.81
CA LEU A 39 1.94 1.58 3.05
C LEU A 39 0.50 1.31 3.53
N LEU A 40 0.19 0.10 3.98
CA LEU A 40 -1.15 -0.23 4.46
C LEU A 40 -1.43 0.24 5.90
N THR A 41 -0.38 0.47 6.70
CA THR A 41 -0.51 0.79 8.13
C THR A 41 -0.21 2.25 8.46
N ASP A 42 0.54 2.95 7.61
CA ASP A 42 0.86 4.37 7.82
C ASP A 42 -0.43 5.22 7.81
N PRO A 43 -0.77 5.93 8.89
CA PRO A 43 -2.01 6.68 8.98
C PRO A 43 -2.07 7.82 7.95
N LEU A 44 -3.29 8.19 7.54
CA LEU A 44 -3.46 9.40 6.74
C LEU A 44 -3.22 10.64 7.61
N GLU A 45 -2.45 11.60 7.10
CA GLU A 45 -2.19 12.89 7.73
C GLU A 45 -3.38 13.87 7.59
N ILE A 46 -4.60 13.46 7.96
CA ILE A 46 -5.84 14.27 7.78
C ILE A 46 -5.78 15.62 8.49
N GLN A 47 -5.04 15.71 9.60
CA GLN A 47 -4.93 16.95 10.38
C GLN A 47 -4.41 18.11 9.50
N SER A 48 -3.55 17.80 8.53
CA SER A 48 -3.03 18.76 7.55
C SER A 48 -4.09 19.36 6.62
N LEU A 49 -5.25 18.70 6.42
CA LEU A 49 -6.35 19.27 5.64
C LEU A 49 -7.02 20.42 6.39
N ASN A 50 -7.13 20.31 7.71
CA ASN A 50 -7.91 21.24 8.53
C ASN A 50 -7.05 22.40 9.08
N LEU A 51 -5.72 22.26 9.06
CA LEU A 51 -4.77 23.23 9.59
C LEU A 51 -3.87 23.78 8.46
N PRO A 52 -4.01 25.07 8.08
CA PRO A 52 -3.21 25.66 7.01
C PRO A 52 -1.70 25.59 7.23
N GLU A 53 -1.25 25.72 8.49
CA GLU A 53 0.18 25.68 8.83
C GLU A 53 0.79 24.30 8.58
N GLU A 54 0.11 23.22 8.99
CA GLU A 54 0.55 21.84 8.75
C GLU A 54 0.58 21.52 7.25
N ARG A 55 -0.45 21.95 6.51
CA ARG A 55 -0.46 21.81 5.04
C ARG A 55 0.74 22.47 4.40
N GLN A 56 1.06 23.70 4.81
CA GLN A 56 2.18 24.43 4.25
C GLN A 56 3.52 23.73 4.54
N GLN A 57 3.65 23.09 5.71
CA GLN A 57 4.84 22.28 6.01
C GLN A 57 4.97 21.10 5.05
N LEU A 58 3.88 20.38 4.75
CA LEU A 58 3.91 19.29 3.77
C LEU A 58 4.33 19.77 2.39
N ILE A 59 3.79 20.90 1.94
CA ILE A 59 4.16 21.52 0.66
C ILE A 59 5.65 21.86 0.64
N ASN A 60 6.18 22.42 1.73
CA ASN A 60 7.60 22.74 1.86
C ASN A 60 8.50 21.47 1.86
N GLN A 61 7.94 20.33 2.25
CA GLN A 61 8.59 19.02 2.17
C GLN A 61 8.44 18.35 0.78
N GLY A 62 7.84 19.04 -0.19
CA GLY A 62 7.67 18.57 -1.56
C GLY A 62 6.40 17.73 -1.78
N VAL A 63 5.46 17.70 -0.83
CA VAL A 63 4.17 17.05 -1.05
C VAL A 63 3.37 17.88 -2.05
N VAL A 64 2.89 17.22 -3.10
CA VAL A 64 2.08 17.87 -4.14
C VAL A 64 0.59 17.69 -3.80
N THR A 65 -0.17 18.75 -3.96
CA THR A 65 -1.62 18.82 -3.70
C THR A 65 -2.33 19.50 -4.88
N PRO A 66 -3.68 19.48 -4.95
CA PRO A 66 -4.44 20.27 -5.92
C PRO A 66 -4.07 21.76 -5.96
N GLU A 67 -3.57 22.30 -4.85
CA GLU A 67 -3.24 23.73 -4.70
C GLU A 67 -1.82 24.07 -5.19
N THR A 68 -0.96 23.06 -5.38
CA THR A 68 0.44 23.24 -5.76
C THR A 68 0.75 22.68 -7.16
N ILE A 69 -0.28 22.51 -7.98
CA ILE A 69 -0.12 22.03 -9.35
C ILE A 69 0.73 23.01 -10.18
N SER A 70 1.58 22.46 -11.04
CA SER A 70 2.37 23.26 -11.98
C SER A 70 1.46 23.89 -13.04
N GLN A 71 1.58 25.21 -13.23
CA GLN A 71 0.84 25.94 -14.27
C GLN A 71 1.53 25.90 -15.64
N THR A 72 2.81 25.53 -15.68
CA THR A 72 3.67 25.61 -16.88
C THR A 72 4.24 24.28 -17.33
N GLY A 73 4.03 23.20 -16.55
CA GLY A 73 4.53 21.87 -16.85
C GLY A 73 3.64 20.77 -16.28
N LEU A 74 4.03 19.52 -16.51
CA LEU A 74 3.30 18.37 -15.97
C LEU A 74 3.45 18.33 -14.44
N THR A 75 2.34 18.26 -13.72
CA THR A 75 2.36 17.92 -12.30
C THR A 75 2.54 16.42 -12.17
N VAL A 76 3.55 15.98 -11.42
CA VAL A 76 3.85 14.57 -11.21
C VAL A 76 3.37 14.13 -9.82
N PRO A 77 2.59 13.02 -9.70
CA PRO A 77 1.91 12.34 -10.80
C PRO A 77 0.78 13.22 -11.38
N SER A 78 0.29 12.86 -12.57
CA SER A 78 -0.74 13.60 -13.33
C SER A 78 -2.16 13.56 -12.69
N LEU A 79 -2.23 13.63 -11.36
CA LEU A 79 -3.45 13.49 -10.56
C LEU A 79 -4.47 14.58 -10.83
N TRP A 80 -4.03 15.81 -11.11
CA TRP A 80 -4.94 16.89 -11.50
C TRP A 80 -5.77 16.49 -12.73
N TRP A 81 -5.13 15.91 -13.74
CA TRP A 81 -5.84 15.47 -14.94
C TRP A 81 -6.71 14.24 -14.67
N ALA A 82 -6.22 13.27 -13.90
CA ALA A 82 -7.01 12.12 -13.47
C ALA A 82 -8.26 12.53 -12.67
N GLN A 83 -8.16 13.56 -11.83
CA GLN A 83 -9.29 14.14 -11.14
C GLN A 83 -10.32 14.73 -12.12
N GLN A 84 -9.90 15.43 -13.17
CA GLN A 84 -10.82 15.96 -14.18
C GLN A 84 -11.56 14.84 -14.94
N GLN A 85 -10.88 13.72 -15.21
CA GLN A 85 -11.45 12.62 -15.99
C GLN A 85 -12.29 11.64 -15.16
N TYR A 86 -11.88 11.38 -13.91
CA TYR A 86 -12.40 10.26 -13.11
C TYR A 86 -12.81 10.65 -11.69
N GLY A 87 -12.43 11.82 -11.19
CA GLY A 87 -12.67 12.23 -9.80
C GLY A 87 -14.14 12.51 -9.51
N GLY A 88 -14.82 13.20 -10.44
CA GLY A 88 -16.22 13.59 -10.30
C GLY A 88 -16.51 14.22 -8.95
N ASN A 89 -17.62 13.80 -8.33
CA ASN A 89 -18.06 14.14 -6.97
C ASN A 89 -17.61 13.11 -5.92
N LEU A 90 -16.80 12.12 -6.31
CA LEU A 90 -16.26 11.12 -5.40
C LEU A 90 -14.94 11.56 -4.76
N LEU A 91 -14.02 12.13 -5.54
CA LEU A 91 -12.73 12.61 -5.03
C LEU A 91 -12.88 14.02 -4.45
N GLU A 92 -12.54 14.18 -3.16
CA GLU A 92 -12.57 15.48 -2.47
C GLU A 92 -11.21 16.17 -2.50
N TYR A 93 -10.13 15.41 -2.30
CA TYR A 93 -8.77 15.94 -2.25
C TYR A 93 -7.73 14.85 -2.54
N TRP A 94 -6.48 15.23 -2.78
CA TRP A 94 -5.39 14.26 -2.88
C TRP A 94 -4.05 14.86 -2.42
N PHE A 95 -3.16 13.96 -2.02
CA PHE A 95 -1.76 14.25 -1.69
C PHE A 95 -0.87 13.32 -2.48
N ALA A 96 0.24 13.83 -3.03
CA ALA A 96 1.31 13.00 -3.55
C ALA A 96 2.57 13.24 -2.73
N PHE A 97 2.92 12.25 -1.91
CA PHE A 97 4.10 12.26 -1.06
C PHE A 97 5.28 11.68 -1.85
N PRO A 98 6.33 12.48 -2.12
CA PRO A 98 7.53 11.94 -2.72
C PRO A 98 8.18 10.92 -1.78
N GLY A 99 8.84 9.92 -2.34
CA GLY A 99 9.57 8.93 -1.56
C GLY A 99 10.72 9.56 -0.77
N ARG A 100 11.01 8.99 0.40
CA ARG A 100 12.16 9.30 1.27
C ARG A 100 12.92 8.00 1.53
N GLU A 101 14.11 8.07 2.15
CA GLU A 101 15.04 6.92 2.30
C GLU A 101 14.35 5.61 2.72
N ASP A 102 13.43 5.67 3.69
CA ASP A 102 12.72 4.48 4.21
C ASP A 102 11.19 4.50 3.93
N VAL A 103 10.71 5.45 3.14
CA VAL A 103 9.27 5.62 2.89
C VAL A 103 9.02 5.67 1.39
N PRO A 104 8.32 4.68 0.81
CA PRO A 104 8.05 4.65 -0.62
C PRO A 104 7.15 5.82 -1.04
N PRO A 105 7.28 6.31 -2.28
CA PRO A 105 6.41 7.32 -2.84
C PRO A 105 4.96 6.83 -2.87
N ARG A 106 4.03 7.70 -2.47
CA ARG A 106 2.61 7.35 -2.38
C ARG A 106 1.67 8.50 -2.68
N VAL A 107 0.49 8.15 -3.12
CA VAL A 107 -0.64 9.05 -3.35
C VAL A 107 -1.75 8.68 -2.38
N ASP A 108 -2.23 9.66 -1.63
CA ASP A 108 -3.37 9.49 -0.74
C ASP A 108 -4.55 10.27 -1.30
N LEU A 109 -5.62 9.54 -1.64
CA LEU A 109 -6.88 10.08 -2.16
C LEU A 109 -7.88 10.19 -1.01
N LEU A 110 -8.44 11.38 -0.84
CA LEU A 110 -9.55 11.60 0.07
C LEU A 110 -10.86 11.56 -0.71
N VAL A 111 -11.76 10.66 -0.34
CA VAL A 111 -13.06 10.52 -1.01
C VAL A 111 -14.22 10.96 -0.14
N ASN A 112 -15.27 11.44 -0.80
CA ASN A 112 -16.54 11.74 -0.17
C ASN A 112 -17.17 10.45 0.35
N GLN A 113 -17.27 10.32 1.67
CA GLN A 113 -17.73 9.09 2.31
C GLN A 113 -19.16 8.71 1.91
N GLN A 114 -20.04 9.70 1.72
CA GLN A 114 -21.43 9.45 1.33
C GLN A 114 -21.52 8.92 -0.10
N VAL A 115 -20.77 9.51 -1.05
CA VAL A 115 -20.74 9.03 -2.44
C VAL A 115 -20.07 7.66 -2.50
N TRP A 116 -18.95 7.46 -1.79
CA TRP A 116 -18.24 6.18 -1.74
C TRP A 116 -19.13 5.02 -1.27
N ASN A 117 -19.86 5.22 -0.16
CA ASN A 117 -20.76 4.20 0.40
C ASN A 117 -21.95 3.84 -0.51
N ASN A 118 -22.32 4.75 -1.42
CA ASN A 118 -23.37 4.52 -2.42
C ASN A 118 -22.81 3.99 -3.75
N THR A 119 -21.49 3.90 -3.89
CA THR A 119 -20.81 3.38 -5.07
C THR A 119 -20.68 1.86 -4.92
N ASP A 120 -21.05 1.10 -5.95
CA ASP A 120 -20.89 -0.36 -5.92
C ASP A 120 -19.40 -0.77 -5.93
N TYR A 121 -19.14 -2.01 -5.52
CA TYR A 121 -17.78 -2.55 -5.42
C TYR A 121 -16.99 -2.47 -6.73
N LEU A 122 -17.62 -2.70 -7.88
CA LEU A 122 -16.94 -2.66 -9.18
C LEU A 122 -16.54 -1.23 -9.55
N ALA A 123 -17.40 -0.26 -9.24
CA ALA A 123 -17.10 1.15 -9.42
C ALA A 123 -16.02 1.65 -8.46
N GLN A 124 -16.03 1.21 -7.19
CA GLN A 124 -14.95 1.48 -6.23
C GLN A 124 -13.61 0.90 -6.71
N TYR A 125 -13.60 -0.35 -7.17
CA TYR A 125 -12.43 -0.98 -7.78
C TYR A 125 -11.96 -0.23 -9.02
N GLY A 126 -12.88 0.17 -9.90
CA GLY A 126 -12.58 0.93 -11.10
C GLY A 126 -11.96 2.30 -10.80
N PHE A 127 -12.45 3.00 -9.78
CA PHE A 127 -11.87 4.24 -9.28
C PHE A 127 -10.43 4.02 -8.81
N LEU A 128 -10.22 3.05 -7.91
CA LEU A 128 -8.91 2.73 -7.36
C LEU A 128 -7.91 2.30 -8.45
N LEU A 129 -8.35 1.47 -9.40
CA LEU A 129 -7.51 1.00 -10.49
C LEU A 129 -7.06 2.14 -11.41
N ARG A 130 -7.94 3.09 -11.74
CA ARG A 130 -7.62 4.23 -12.62
C ARG A 130 -6.59 5.15 -11.98
N PHE A 131 -6.82 5.57 -10.74
CA PHE A 131 -5.86 6.41 -10.03
C PHE A 131 -4.56 5.67 -9.68
N GLY A 132 -4.67 4.38 -9.35
CA GLY A 132 -3.55 3.48 -9.14
C GLY A 132 -2.60 3.47 -10.34
N ARG A 133 -3.13 3.21 -11.55
CA ARG A 133 -2.32 3.22 -12.79
C ARG A 133 -1.72 4.58 -13.12
N VAL A 134 -2.48 5.66 -12.96
CA VAL A 134 -1.94 7.02 -13.19
C VAL A 134 -0.77 7.33 -12.26
N SER A 135 -0.83 6.84 -11.01
CA SER A 135 0.23 7.05 -10.02
C SER A 135 1.43 6.11 -10.25
N GLU A 136 1.15 4.86 -10.60
CA GLU A 136 2.12 3.81 -10.92
C GLU A 136 3.06 4.23 -12.05
N GLU A 137 2.57 4.92 -13.08
CA GLU A 137 3.39 5.42 -14.20
C GLU A 137 4.55 6.32 -13.74
N PHE A 138 4.46 6.88 -12.53
CA PHE A 138 5.49 7.72 -11.91
C PHE A 138 6.15 7.06 -10.69
N GLY A 139 5.90 5.78 -10.47
CA GLY A 139 6.46 4.99 -9.37
C GLY A 139 5.72 5.13 -8.04
N TYR A 140 4.50 5.68 -8.00
CA TYR A 140 3.75 5.87 -6.76
C TYR A 140 2.75 4.74 -6.52
N SER A 141 2.66 4.29 -5.26
CA SER A 141 1.49 3.54 -4.79
C SER A 141 0.31 4.47 -4.52
N THR A 142 -0.93 3.99 -4.55
CA THR A 142 -2.13 4.79 -4.27
C THR A 142 -2.93 4.21 -3.11
N ARG A 143 -3.45 5.07 -2.24
CA ARG A 143 -4.31 4.73 -1.11
C ARG A 143 -5.55 5.59 -1.14
N VAL A 144 -6.67 5.07 -0.67
CA VAL A 144 -7.96 5.75 -0.63
C VAL A 144 -8.45 5.78 0.81
N PHE A 145 -8.79 6.97 1.29
CA PHE A 145 -9.26 7.21 2.64
C PHE A 145 -10.56 8.00 2.64
N ASN A 146 -11.36 7.83 3.68
CA ASN A 146 -12.48 8.74 3.96
C ASN A 146 -12.06 9.93 4.83
N GLY A 147 -12.99 10.88 5.03
CA GLY A 147 -12.81 12.05 5.90
C GLY A 147 -12.50 11.76 7.37
N ARG A 148 -12.53 10.49 7.83
CA ARG A 148 -12.14 10.07 9.19
C ARG A 148 -10.75 9.45 9.25
N GLY A 149 -10.10 9.22 8.11
CA GLY A 149 -8.76 8.65 8.02
C GLY A 149 -8.76 7.15 7.94
N GLU A 150 -9.92 6.53 7.68
CA GLU A 150 -10.04 5.09 7.52
C GLU A 150 -9.61 4.70 6.10
N LEU A 151 -8.67 3.75 5.99
CA LEU A 151 -8.23 3.20 4.70
C LEU A 151 -9.35 2.36 4.09
N LEU A 152 -9.84 2.77 2.92
CA LEU A 152 -10.91 2.12 2.17
C LEU A 152 -10.36 1.18 1.08
N GLY A 153 -9.17 1.47 0.58
CA GLY A 153 -8.50 0.63 -0.41
C GLY A 153 -7.11 1.15 -0.77
N ALA A 154 -6.32 0.31 -1.43
CA ALA A 154 -4.97 0.63 -1.87
C ALA A 154 -4.58 -0.13 -3.14
N TYR A 155 -3.84 0.55 -4.01
CA TYR A 155 -3.16 0.02 -5.17
C TYR A 155 -1.66 0.13 -4.89
N ILE A 156 -1.05 -0.96 -4.44
CA ILE A 156 0.34 -0.98 -3.95
C ILE A 156 1.25 -1.57 -5.02
N CYS A 157 2.30 -0.85 -5.38
CA CYS A 157 3.33 -1.27 -6.32
C CYS A 157 4.68 -1.29 -5.62
N PRO A 158 5.06 -2.40 -4.98
CA PRO A 158 6.36 -2.52 -4.35
C PRO A 158 7.48 -2.45 -5.38
N SER A 159 8.60 -1.82 -5.02
CA SER A 159 9.70 -1.56 -5.96
C SER A 159 10.34 -2.84 -6.54
N ASN A 160 10.18 -3.98 -5.87
CA ASN A 160 10.76 -5.27 -6.25
C ASN A 160 9.70 -6.34 -6.59
N ALA A 161 8.45 -5.95 -6.85
CA ALA A 161 7.38 -6.88 -7.19
C ALA A 161 7.10 -6.89 -8.71
N PRO A 162 6.82 -8.05 -9.31
CA PRO A 162 6.48 -8.14 -10.74
C PRO A 162 5.07 -7.60 -11.05
N THR A 163 4.22 -7.45 -10.03
CA THR A 163 2.83 -6.99 -10.18
C THR A 163 2.41 -6.15 -8.99
N CYS A 164 1.64 -5.10 -9.24
CA CYS A 164 0.96 -4.35 -8.19
C CYS A 164 -0.20 -5.15 -7.58
N ARG A 165 -0.54 -4.82 -6.34
CA ARG A 165 -1.57 -5.47 -5.54
C ARG A 165 -2.71 -4.50 -5.26
N ILE A 166 -3.93 -4.99 -5.34
CA ILE A 166 -5.13 -4.19 -5.04
C ILE A 166 -5.78 -4.72 -3.77
N PHE A 167 -6.04 -3.80 -2.86
CA PHE A 167 -6.71 -3.99 -1.59
C PHE A 167 -7.97 -3.12 -1.60
N LEU A 168 -9.14 -3.69 -1.33
CA LEU A 168 -10.40 -2.94 -1.27
C LEU A 168 -11.25 -3.47 -0.11
N SER A 169 -11.79 -2.57 0.69
CA SER A 169 -12.70 -2.92 1.79
C SER A 169 -14.08 -3.36 1.24
N PRO A 170 -14.83 -4.27 1.91
CA PRO A 170 -15.44 -4.00 3.22
C PRO A 170 -14.69 -4.66 4.37
N ALA A 171 -13.52 -5.20 4.06
CA ALA A 171 -12.67 -5.94 4.96
C ALA A 171 -12.38 -5.08 6.19
N THR A 172 -12.94 -5.48 7.34
CA THR A 172 -12.67 -4.93 8.68
C THR A 172 -11.20 -4.50 8.80
N PRO A 173 -10.84 -3.46 9.56
CA PRO A 173 -9.44 -3.02 9.69
C PRO A 173 -8.43 -4.16 9.94
N ASN A 174 -8.87 -5.23 10.61
CA ASN A 174 -8.12 -6.45 10.89
C ASN A 174 -7.87 -7.39 9.68
N ALA A 175 -8.57 -7.23 8.57
CA ALA A 175 -8.50 -8.12 7.41
C ALA A 175 -7.36 -7.74 6.44
N PHE A 176 -6.97 -6.47 6.38
CA PHE A 176 -5.76 -6.05 5.66
C PHE A 176 -4.47 -6.57 6.32
N LEU A 177 -4.53 -6.87 7.61
CA LEU A 177 -3.41 -7.42 8.41
C LEU A 177 -3.55 -8.92 8.67
N ASN A 178 -4.60 -9.57 8.15
CA ASN A 178 -4.77 -11.01 8.30
C ASN A 178 -4.09 -11.72 7.12
N PRO A 179 -2.98 -12.46 7.33
CA PRO A 179 -2.31 -13.21 6.27
C PRO A 179 -3.17 -14.34 5.66
N LEU A 180 -4.37 -14.59 6.21
CA LEU A 180 -5.34 -15.57 5.72
C LEU A 180 -6.46 -14.93 4.87
N ALA A 181 -6.50 -13.61 4.71
CA ALA A 181 -7.48 -12.97 3.84
C ALA A 181 -7.12 -13.26 2.36
N PRO A 182 -8.07 -13.76 1.53
CA PRO A 182 -7.78 -14.06 0.14
C PRO A 182 -7.45 -12.79 -0.64
N LEU A 183 -6.18 -12.64 -1.03
CA LEU A 183 -5.75 -11.64 -2.00
C LEU A 183 -6.34 -12.02 -3.36
N ILE A 184 -7.26 -11.21 -3.89
CA ILE A 184 -7.77 -11.39 -5.25
C ILE A 184 -6.68 -10.89 -6.20
N THR A 185 -5.85 -11.79 -6.72
CA THR A 185 -4.94 -11.46 -7.82
C THR A 185 -5.75 -11.36 -9.12
N PRO A 186 -5.54 -10.34 -9.97
CA PRO A 186 -6.18 -10.30 -11.27
C PRO A 186 -5.76 -11.53 -12.08
N ALA A 187 -6.75 -12.23 -12.63
CA ALA A 187 -6.51 -13.42 -13.45
C ALA A 187 -5.69 -13.04 -14.68
N THR A 188 -4.55 -13.70 -14.85
CA THR A 188 -3.82 -13.73 -16.12
C THR A 188 -4.67 -14.46 -17.14
N SER A 189 -5.16 -13.73 -18.15
CA SER A 189 -5.79 -14.31 -19.34
C SER A 189 -4.79 -15.14 -20.14
N PRO A 190 -5.22 -16.22 -20.81
CA PRO A 190 -4.36 -17.15 -21.56
C PRO A 190 -3.72 -16.55 -22.82
#